data_AF-A0A7S1LQK7-F1
#
_entry.id   AF-A0A7S1LQK7-F1
#
_cell.length_a   1.000
_cell.length_b   1.000
_cell.length_c   1.000
_cell.angle_alpha   90.00
_cell.angle_beta   90.00
_cell.angle_gamma   90.00
#
_symmetry.space_group_name_H-M   'P 1'
#
loop_
_entity.id
_entity.type
_entity.pdbx_description
1 polymer ?
#
loop_
_entity_poly.entity_id
_entity_poly.type
_entity_poly.pdbx_seq_one_letter_code
_entity_poly.pdbx_strand_id
1 'polypeptide(L)'
;REAAGVAARAQGACGALAALKLGEASAALRASLRERGLSPLALFAELAAEGEQIPEARLARCLEELPGLALSAEQRQLLLKRHSSGGGLGRRGFLELVERFSRCVKEVAVTSDFGIRGSGTVRKLGVGEFVEVLEGPRTDEEVGVVRVRVRALSDGVDGWVSVKGNQGTAYLQDCAKPCYVSTKAFALQDGFPSEGSAEVRTVKAGEVVEVMEGPRTEVRGSAVRAQVKAVSDGAVGWLTVTSRDGQPRARQGQSTFTCKSGIALTDVLPVKECRVTRKLDRGEVLSVLEGPVDDPASGMSRIKAKAKKDGAEGWVTLKGNAGSVYAEETGRTYVLEAAAPLQADFASSSAEVRALAGGEVVELLDGPREEASEPVDRVRGRAAADGRDGWFTLDAA
;
A
#
# COMPACT_ATOMS: atom_id res chain seq x y z
N ARG A 1 31.71 25.92 -46.71
CA ARG A 1 32.26 24.96 -45.72
C ARG A 1 32.71 25.68 -44.44
N GLU A 2 33.40 26.81 -44.54
CA GLU A 2 33.88 27.58 -43.37
C GLU A 2 32.75 28.23 -42.53
N ALA A 3 31.73 28.83 -43.18
CA ALA A 3 30.55 29.39 -42.50
C ALA A 3 29.74 28.34 -41.71
N ALA A 4 29.64 27.11 -42.22
CA ALA A 4 28.98 26.00 -41.51
C ALA A 4 29.75 25.57 -40.25
N GLY A 5 31.10 25.59 -40.30
CA GLY A 5 31.94 25.31 -39.13
C GLY A 5 31.92 26.42 -38.08
N VAL A 6 31.71 27.68 -38.47
CA VAL A 6 31.50 28.81 -37.54
C VAL A 6 30.12 28.71 -36.87
N ALA A 7 29.06 28.45 -37.63
CA ALA A 7 27.71 28.29 -37.10
C ALA A 7 27.62 27.14 -36.08
N ALA A 8 28.23 25.98 -36.38
CA ALA A 8 28.24 24.84 -35.45
C ALA A 8 28.97 25.17 -34.13
N ARG A 9 30.10 25.89 -34.19
CA ARG A 9 30.83 26.33 -32.99
C ARG A 9 30.03 27.33 -32.16
N ALA A 10 29.38 28.30 -32.81
CA ALA A 10 28.51 29.25 -32.14
C ALA A 10 27.32 28.55 -31.47
N GLN A 11 26.69 27.58 -32.14
CA GLN A 11 25.59 26.79 -31.58
C GLN A 11 26.06 25.97 -30.36
N GLY A 12 27.25 25.36 -30.42
CA GLY A 12 27.85 24.67 -29.28
C GLY A 12 28.11 25.60 -28.09
N ALA A 13 28.67 26.78 -28.33
CA ALA A 13 28.93 27.78 -27.29
C ALA A 13 27.62 28.29 -26.65
N CYS A 14 26.61 28.61 -27.46
CA CYS A 14 25.27 28.98 -26.97
C CYS A 14 24.64 27.83 -26.17
N GLY A 15 24.83 26.58 -26.61
CA GLY A 15 24.36 25.40 -25.91
C GLY A 15 24.97 25.25 -24.52
N ALA A 16 26.29 25.43 -24.41
CA ALA A 16 27.03 25.39 -23.14
C ALA A 16 26.64 26.56 -22.21
N LEU A 17 26.55 27.77 -22.75
CA LEU A 17 26.12 28.95 -21.99
C LEU A 17 24.69 28.78 -21.47
N ALA A 18 23.77 28.29 -22.30
CA ALA A 18 22.41 28.00 -21.88
C ALA A 18 22.37 26.97 -20.75
N ALA A 19 23.14 25.88 -20.84
CA ALA A 19 23.20 24.87 -19.78
C ALA A 19 23.72 25.44 -18.45
N LEU A 20 24.78 26.26 -18.50
CA LEU A 20 25.32 26.94 -17.33
C LEU A 20 24.28 27.87 -16.68
N LYS A 21 23.67 28.75 -17.48
CA LYS A 21 22.67 29.71 -17.00
C LYS A 21 21.38 29.06 -16.54
N LEU A 22 21.02 27.92 -17.12
CA LEU A 22 19.92 27.09 -16.65
C LEU A 22 20.20 26.58 -15.24
N GLY A 23 21.40 26.05 -14.99
CA GLY A 23 21.81 25.60 -13.66
C GLY A 23 21.76 26.70 -12.60
N GLU A 24 22.23 27.92 -12.94
CA GLU A 24 22.12 29.10 -12.07
C GLU A 24 20.65 29.46 -11.78
N ALA A 25 19.81 29.53 -12.81
CA ALA A 25 18.38 29.83 -12.67
C ALA A 25 17.64 28.79 -11.84
N SER A 26 17.87 27.49 -12.10
CA SER A 26 17.31 26.37 -11.33
C SER A 26 17.72 26.42 -9.85
N ALA A 27 18.97 26.79 -9.55
CA ALA A 27 19.44 26.95 -8.18
C ALA A 27 18.77 28.13 -7.47
N ALA A 28 18.63 29.27 -8.15
CA ALA A 28 17.96 30.45 -7.62
C ALA A 28 16.46 30.22 -7.39
N LEU A 29 15.77 29.54 -8.31
CA LEU A 29 14.36 29.15 -8.15
C LEU A 29 14.17 28.24 -6.94
N ARG A 30 15.02 27.22 -6.77
CA ARG A 30 14.99 26.36 -5.57
C ARG A 30 15.26 27.13 -4.29
N ALA A 31 16.15 28.13 -4.31
CA ALA A 31 16.37 29.00 -3.15
C ALA A 31 15.11 29.81 -2.80
N SER A 32 14.47 30.44 -3.78
CA SER A 32 13.22 31.16 -3.58
C SER A 32 12.09 30.28 -3.04
N LEU A 33 11.94 29.05 -3.57
CA LEU A 33 10.97 28.08 -3.06
C LEU A 33 11.18 27.78 -1.58
N ARG A 34 12.42 27.56 -1.15
CA ARG A 34 12.75 27.32 0.26
C ARG A 34 12.45 28.53 1.14
N GLU A 35 12.89 29.72 0.73
CA GLU A 35 12.66 30.96 1.48
C GLU A 35 11.17 31.27 1.65
N ARG A 36 10.37 30.96 0.62
CA ARG A 36 8.92 31.20 0.61
C ARG A 36 8.10 30.04 1.17
N GLY A 37 8.73 28.90 1.49
CA GLY A 37 8.03 27.70 1.94
C GLY A 37 7.06 27.11 0.90
N LEU A 38 7.33 27.32 -0.39
CA LEU A 38 6.47 26.85 -1.49
C LEU A 38 6.98 25.53 -2.06
N SER A 39 6.04 24.71 -2.54
CA SER A 39 6.38 23.58 -3.40
C SER A 39 6.59 24.04 -4.85
N PRO A 40 7.33 23.28 -5.67
CA PRO A 40 7.45 23.56 -7.11
C PRO A 40 6.08 23.70 -7.80
N LEU A 41 5.10 22.85 -7.45
CA LEU A 41 3.75 22.95 -8.00
C LEU A 41 3.01 24.22 -7.57
N ALA A 42 3.19 24.67 -6.33
CA ALA A 42 2.56 25.91 -5.86
C ALA A 42 3.10 27.13 -6.62
N LEU A 43 4.42 27.18 -6.85
CA LEU A 43 5.02 28.23 -7.67
C LEU A 43 4.60 28.13 -9.13
N PHE A 44 4.48 26.92 -9.67
CA PHE A 44 3.92 26.74 -11.01
C PHE A 44 2.51 27.32 -11.11
N ALA A 45 1.62 26.98 -10.17
CA ALA A 45 0.24 27.47 -10.15
C ALA A 45 0.17 29.00 -9.99
N GLU A 46 1.03 29.58 -9.15
CA GLU A 46 1.13 31.04 -9.00
C GLU A 46 1.53 31.72 -10.33
N LEU A 47 2.55 31.19 -11.01
CA LEU A 47 3.07 31.77 -12.23
C LEU A 47 2.13 31.55 -13.43
N ALA A 48 1.49 30.38 -13.51
CA ALA A 48 0.53 30.03 -14.55
C ALA A 48 -0.85 30.69 -14.34
N ALA A 49 -1.18 31.07 -13.10
CA ALA A 49 -2.52 31.50 -12.69
C ALA A 49 -3.59 30.46 -13.07
N GLU A 50 -4.52 30.80 -13.96
CA GLU A 50 -5.58 29.88 -14.44
C GLU A 50 -5.17 29.10 -15.71
N GLY A 51 -3.95 29.28 -16.21
CA GLY A 51 -3.46 28.64 -17.43
C GLY A 51 -2.79 27.27 -17.21
N GLU A 52 -2.67 26.49 -18.28
CA GLU A 52 -1.94 25.21 -18.30
C GLU A 52 -0.42 25.37 -18.44
N GLN A 53 0.05 26.59 -18.71
CA GLN A 53 1.46 26.93 -18.93
C GLN A 53 1.79 28.26 -18.26
N ILE A 54 3.03 28.40 -17.82
CA ILE A 54 3.57 29.69 -17.37
C ILE A 54 3.88 30.55 -18.60
N PRO A 55 3.29 31.74 -18.73
CA PRO A 55 3.64 32.67 -19.81
C PRO A 55 5.11 33.09 -19.73
N GLU A 56 5.79 33.16 -20.88
CA GLU A 56 7.22 33.54 -20.94
C GLU A 56 7.50 34.86 -20.20
N ALA A 57 6.63 35.87 -20.32
CA ALA A 57 6.78 37.16 -19.66
C ALA A 57 6.75 37.05 -18.12
N ARG A 58 5.91 36.16 -17.58
CA ARG A 58 5.83 35.93 -16.13
C ARG A 58 7.06 35.17 -15.62
N LEU A 59 7.52 34.17 -16.37
CA LEU A 59 8.76 33.47 -16.03
C LEU A 59 9.98 34.40 -16.11
N ALA A 60 10.06 35.25 -17.13
CA ALA A 60 11.12 36.25 -17.28
C ALA A 60 11.20 37.18 -16.05
N ARG A 61 10.05 37.76 -15.66
CA ARG A 61 9.94 38.63 -14.49
C ARG A 61 10.32 37.90 -13.20
N CYS A 62 9.85 36.67 -13.03
CA CYS A 62 10.23 35.85 -11.88
C CYS A 62 11.75 35.68 -11.80
N LEU A 63 12.42 35.36 -12.90
CA LEU A 63 13.88 35.22 -12.95
C LEU A 63 14.63 36.54 -12.66
N GLU A 64 14.06 37.69 -13.04
CA GLU A 64 14.65 39.02 -12.76
C GLU A 64 14.58 39.39 -11.28
N GLU A 65 13.54 38.95 -10.58
CA GLU A 65 13.32 39.24 -9.15
C GLU A 65 14.09 38.29 -8.22
N LEU A 66 14.74 37.23 -8.75
CA LEU A 66 15.47 36.25 -7.94
C LEU A 66 16.80 36.82 -7.41
N PRO A 67 17.04 36.75 -6.09
CA PRO A 67 18.28 37.24 -5.49
C PRO A 67 19.49 36.42 -5.97
N GLY A 68 20.57 37.10 -6.30
CA GLY A 68 21.84 36.47 -6.71
C GLY A 68 21.87 35.90 -8.13
N LEU A 69 20.79 36.04 -8.91
CA LEU A 69 20.74 35.61 -10.31
C LEU A 69 20.99 36.80 -11.26
N ALA A 70 22.16 36.81 -11.90
CA ALA A 70 22.50 37.82 -12.90
C ALA A 70 22.39 37.23 -14.32
N LEU A 71 21.31 37.58 -15.01
CA LEU A 71 21.09 37.21 -16.42
C LEU A 71 20.94 38.47 -17.28
N SER A 72 21.54 38.48 -18.47
CA SER A 72 21.21 39.48 -19.49
C SER A 72 19.83 39.20 -20.11
N ALA A 73 19.25 40.17 -20.82
CA ALA A 73 17.99 39.98 -21.52
C ALA A 73 18.07 38.82 -22.55
N GLU A 74 19.19 38.73 -23.26
CA GLU A 74 19.47 37.69 -24.26
C GLU A 74 19.63 36.32 -23.59
N GLN A 75 20.28 36.25 -22.43
CA GLN A 75 20.41 35.01 -21.66
C GLN A 75 19.05 34.53 -21.15
N ARG A 76 18.20 35.42 -20.64
CA ARG A 76 16.81 35.07 -20.26
C ARG A 76 16.04 34.55 -21.47
N GLN A 77 16.09 35.26 -22.60
CA GLN A 77 15.41 34.84 -23.82
C GLN A 77 15.91 33.48 -24.32
N LEU A 78 17.22 33.21 -24.22
CA LEU A 78 17.81 31.92 -24.58
C LEU A 78 17.29 30.78 -23.70
N LEU A 79 17.16 31.00 -22.38
CA LEU A 79 16.58 30.02 -21.46
C LEU A 79 15.10 29.76 -21.78
N LEU A 80 14.32 30.83 -21.97
CA LEU A 80 12.88 30.75 -22.25
C LEU A 80 12.62 30.00 -23.56
N LYS A 81 13.31 30.34 -24.65
CA LYS A 81 13.13 29.69 -25.96
C LYS A 81 13.45 28.21 -25.97
N ARG A 82 14.35 27.76 -25.09
CA ARG A 82 14.80 26.36 -25.04
C ARG A 82 13.83 25.45 -24.31
N HIS A 83 13.05 26.00 -23.37
CA HIS A 83 12.18 25.22 -22.48
C HIS A 83 10.69 25.51 -22.72
N SER A 84 10.36 26.65 -23.32
CA SER A 84 8.98 27.00 -23.66
C SER A 84 8.59 26.38 -25.00
N SER A 85 7.35 25.89 -25.08
CA SER A 85 6.75 25.36 -26.30
C SER A 85 5.37 26.00 -26.47
N GLY A 86 5.10 26.59 -27.64
CA GLY A 86 3.82 27.26 -27.88
C GLY A 86 3.60 28.56 -27.08
N GLY A 87 4.66 29.24 -26.61
CA GLY A 87 4.59 30.54 -25.93
C GLY A 87 4.58 30.49 -24.40
N GLY A 88 4.74 29.31 -23.80
CA GLY A 88 4.86 29.15 -22.36
C GLY A 88 5.58 27.88 -21.93
N LEU A 89 5.82 27.77 -20.62
CA LEU A 89 6.43 26.61 -19.98
C LEU A 89 5.36 25.78 -19.27
N GLY A 90 5.09 24.58 -19.77
CA GLY A 90 4.13 23.66 -19.15
C GLY A 90 4.63 23.10 -17.81
N ARG A 91 3.71 22.54 -17.02
CA ARG A 91 3.97 21.99 -15.67
C ARG A 91 5.20 21.10 -15.63
N ARG A 92 5.26 20.10 -16.51
CA ARG A 92 6.38 19.15 -16.56
C ARG A 92 7.72 19.85 -16.83
N GLY A 93 7.77 20.75 -17.82
CA GLY A 93 9.00 21.48 -18.14
C GLY A 93 9.45 22.39 -16.99
N PHE A 94 8.52 22.97 -16.24
CA PHE A 94 8.83 23.74 -15.04
C PHE A 94 9.34 22.86 -13.88
N LEU A 95 8.75 21.68 -13.69
CA LEU A 95 9.24 20.74 -12.69
C LEU A 95 10.64 20.22 -13.06
N GLU A 96 10.89 19.86 -14.32
CA GLU A 96 12.23 19.47 -14.81
C GLU A 96 13.27 20.61 -14.66
N LEU A 97 12.83 21.87 -14.71
CA LEU A 97 13.68 23.04 -14.46
C LEU A 97 14.07 23.16 -12.99
N VAL A 98 13.17 22.85 -12.06
CA VAL A 98 13.34 23.17 -10.64
C VAL A 98 13.77 21.96 -9.82
N GLU A 99 13.13 20.81 -10.05
CA GLU A 99 13.43 19.57 -9.34
C GLU A 99 14.77 19.00 -9.82
N ARG A 100 15.57 18.51 -8.87
CA ARG A 100 16.87 17.91 -9.17
C ARG A 100 16.95 16.56 -8.51
N PHE A 101 17.28 15.53 -9.27
CA PHE A 101 17.41 14.17 -8.77
C PHE A 101 18.83 13.65 -8.94
N SER A 102 19.24 12.80 -8.01
CA SER A 102 20.47 12.05 -8.10
C SER A 102 20.23 10.59 -7.74
N ARG A 103 21.00 9.70 -8.36
CA ARG A 103 21.07 8.28 -8.02
C ARG A 103 22.30 8.01 -7.17
N CYS A 104 22.12 7.23 -6.12
CA CYS A 104 23.22 6.72 -5.32
C CYS A 104 24.00 5.68 -6.13
N VAL A 105 25.28 5.95 -6.38
CA VAL A 105 26.19 5.07 -7.13
C VAL A 105 27.16 4.32 -6.21
N LYS A 106 27.26 4.74 -4.95
CA LYS A 106 28.02 4.06 -3.90
C LYS A 106 27.39 4.35 -2.55
N GLU A 107 27.33 3.33 -1.67
CA GLU A 107 26.75 3.48 -0.33
C GLU A 107 27.31 4.72 0.39
N VAL A 108 26.41 5.52 0.95
CA VAL A 108 26.76 6.77 1.64
C VAL A 108 25.80 7.04 2.80
N ALA A 109 26.33 7.59 3.89
CA ALA A 109 25.53 7.99 5.03
C ALA A 109 24.73 9.27 4.73
N VAL A 110 23.47 9.28 5.16
CA VAL A 110 22.64 10.48 5.32
C VAL A 110 22.80 10.94 6.76
N THR A 111 23.19 12.19 6.97
CA THR A 111 23.36 12.76 8.31
C THR A 111 22.30 13.80 8.61
N SER A 112 22.00 14.02 9.89
CA SER A 112 21.00 15.00 10.33
C SER A 112 21.40 16.44 10.00
N ASP A 113 22.70 16.74 10.03
CA ASP A 113 23.24 18.09 9.92
C ASP A 113 24.20 18.23 8.74
N PHE A 114 24.45 19.49 8.38
CA PHE A 114 25.35 19.84 7.29
C PHE A 114 26.77 19.36 7.58
N GLY A 115 27.34 19.68 8.75
CA GLY A 115 28.69 19.26 9.12
C GLY A 115 28.77 17.76 9.35
N ILE A 116 29.81 17.09 8.84
CA ILE A 116 30.00 15.65 9.07
C ILE A 116 30.39 15.37 10.52
N ARG A 117 31.21 16.24 11.11
CA ARG A 117 31.76 16.04 12.45
C ARG A 117 30.69 16.31 13.50
N GLY A 118 30.37 15.30 14.31
CA GLY A 118 29.39 15.41 15.39
C GLY A 118 27.93 15.26 14.94
N SER A 119 27.67 15.06 13.64
CA SER A 119 26.32 14.80 13.15
C SER A 119 25.95 13.32 13.22
N GLY A 120 24.70 13.04 13.60
CA GLY A 120 24.16 11.70 13.64
C GLY A 120 23.88 11.16 12.24
N THR A 121 24.14 9.87 12.01
CA THR A 121 23.66 9.19 10.80
C THR A 121 22.18 8.87 10.98
N VAL A 122 21.32 9.43 10.13
CA VAL A 122 19.88 9.15 10.15
C VAL A 122 19.54 7.87 9.38
N ARG A 123 20.27 7.60 8.29
CA ARG A 123 20.19 6.34 7.52
C ARG A 123 21.38 6.24 6.56
N LYS A 124 21.44 5.14 5.81
CA LYS A 124 22.35 4.98 4.67
C LYS A 124 21.56 4.87 3.38
N LEU A 125 22.07 5.46 2.30
CA LEU A 125 21.60 5.24 0.95
C LEU A 125 22.37 4.06 0.36
N GLY A 126 21.64 3.03 -0.07
CA GLY A 126 22.17 1.92 -0.86
C GLY A 126 22.39 2.31 -2.32
N VAL A 127 23.23 1.53 -3.00
CA VAL A 127 23.46 1.71 -4.45
C VAL A 127 22.15 1.51 -5.20
N GLY A 128 21.85 2.42 -6.11
CA GLY A 128 20.67 2.38 -6.95
C GLY A 128 19.51 3.25 -6.46
N GLU A 129 19.51 3.66 -5.19
CA GLU A 129 18.47 4.52 -4.62
C GLU A 129 18.45 5.91 -5.25
N PHE A 130 17.25 6.48 -5.36
CA PHE A 130 17.03 7.82 -5.90
C PHE A 130 16.77 8.82 -4.77
N VAL A 131 17.29 10.03 -4.94
CA VAL A 131 17.08 11.14 -4.02
C VAL A 131 16.71 12.42 -4.77
N GLU A 132 15.83 13.21 -4.19
CA GLU A 132 15.56 14.59 -4.61
C GLU A 132 16.53 15.54 -3.87
N VAL A 133 17.20 16.45 -4.58
CA VAL A 133 18.12 17.43 -4.01
C VAL A 133 17.36 18.71 -3.63
N LEU A 134 17.10 18.85 -2.34
CA LEU A 134 16.38 19.97 -1.73
C LEU A 134 17.26 21.22 -1.55
N GLU A 135 18.53 21.03 -1.18
CA GLU A 135 19.49 22.12 -0.91
C GLU A 135 20.90 21.76 -1.39
N GLY A 136 21.68 22.77 -1.75
CA GLY A 136 23.06 22.63 -2.21
C GLY A 136 23.18 22.51 -3.74
N PRO A 137 24.40 22.34 -4.24
CA PRO A 137 25.62 21.94 -3.51
C PRO A 137 26.17 23.03 -2.58
N ARG A 138 26.71 22.62 -1.42
CA ARG A 138 27.50 23.45 -0.49
C ARG A 138 28.79 22.74 -0.12
N THR A 139 29.89 23.48 -0.01
CA THR A 139 31.18 22.92 0.42
C THR A 139 31.28 22.96 1.93
N ASP A 140 31.55 21.81 2.54
CA ASP A 140 31.97 21.71 3.94
C ASP A 140 33.49 21.88 3.97
N GLU A 141 33.95 23.10 4.22
CA GLU A 141 35.37 23.50 4.18
C GLU A 141 36.21 22.75 5.23
N GLU A 142 35.62 22.30 6.34
CA GLU A 142 36.36 21.59 7.39
C GLU A 142 36.89 20.24 6.92
N VAL A 143 36.12 19.57 6.05
CA VAL A 143 36.44 18.23 5.52
C VAL A 143 36.71 18.23 4.01
N GLY A 144 36.53 19.37 3.34
CA GLY A 144 36.78 19.56 1.91
C GLY A 144 35.84 18.73 1.01
N VAL A 145 34.56 18.57 1.39
CA VAL A 145 33.59 17.78 0.60
C VAL A 145 32.35 18.58 0.24
N VAL A 146 31.82 18.32 -0.95
CA VAL A 146 30.57 18.92 -1.43
C VAL A 146 29.39 18.10 -0.92
N ARG A 147 28.43 18.77 -0.29
CA ARG A 147 27.25 18.16 0.33
C ARG A 147 25.98 18.78 -0.20
N VAL A 148 24.93 17.97 -0.21
CA VAL A 148 23.57 18.34 -0.61
C VAL A 148 22.60 17.85 0.46
N ARG A 149 21.55 18.63 0.71
CA ARG A 149 20.42 18.16 1.49
C ARG A 149 19.46 17.48 0.55
N VAL A 150 19.11 16.25 0.84
CA VAL A 150 18.31 15.41 -0.04
C VAL A 150 17.11 14.83 0.69
N ARG A 151 16.07 14.47 -0.07
CA ARG A 151 14.99 13.57 0.34
C ARG A 151 15.19 12.25 -0.36
N ALA A 152 15.29 11.16 0.38
CA ALA A 152 15.31 9.85 -0.24
C ALA A 152 13.91 9.46 -0.73
N LEU A 153 13.80 8.98 -1.97
CA LEU A 153 12.50 8.58 -2.50
C LEU A 153 12.01 7.27 -1.88
N SER A 154 12.89 6.39 -1.43
CA SER A 154 12.54 5.08 -0.87
C SER A 154 11.70 5.14 0.42
N ASP A 155 11.95 6.11 1.30
CA ASP A 155 11.31 6.21 2.61
C ASP A 155 10.91 7.64 3.02
N GLY A 156 11.20 8.64 2.17
CA GLY A 156 10.89 10.04 2.43
C GLY A 156 11.83 10.72 3.44
N VAL A 157 12.89 10.07 3.90
CA VAL A 157 13.81 10.63 4.91
C VAL A 157 14.65 11.75 4.30
N ASP A 158 14.66 12.91 4.97
CA ASP A 158 15.47 14.07 4.63
C ASP A 158 16.80 14.06 5.40
N GLY A 159 17.88 14.53 4.76
CA GLY A 159 19.16 14.78 5.44
C GLY A 159 20.29 15.15 4.49
N TRP A 160 21.50 15.26 5.01
CA TRP A 160 22.68 15.69 4.26
C TRP A 160 23.53 14.53 3.78
N VAL A 161 23.95 14.60 2.52
CA VAL A 161 24.74 13.56 1.84
C VAL A 161 25.92 14.21 1.11
N SER A 162 27.09 13.58 1.18
CA SER A 162 28.26 13.97 0.40
C SER A 162 28.08 13.52 -1.05
N VAL A 163 28.21 14.43 -2.02
CA VAL A 163 28.14 14.12 -3.46
C VAL A 163 29.37 13.34 -3.90
N LYS A 164 30.55 13.77 -3.42
CA LYS A 164 31.87 13.21 -3.71
C LYS A 164 32.74 13.29 -2.47
N GLY A 165 33.42 12.20 -2.13
CA GLY A 165 34.36 12.15 -1.01
C GLY A 165 35.64 12.94 -1.29
N ASN A 166 36.40 13.23 -0.25
CA ASN A 166 37.68 13.95 -0.32
C ASN A 166 38.73 13.24 -1.21
N GLN A 167 38.69 11.91 -1.30
CA GLN A 167 39.53 11.09 -2.20
C GLN A 167 38.94 10.94 -3.62
N GLY A 168 37.89 11.69 -3.93
CA GLY A 168 37.30 11.76 -5.26
C GLY A 168 36.30 10.66 -5.62
N THR A 169 35.95 9.77 -4.69
CA THR A 169 34.87 8.80 -4.90
C THR A 169 33.52 9.51 -5.04
N ALA A 170 32.81 9.30 -6.14
CA ALA A 170 31.44 9.78 -6.31
C ALA A 170 30.46 8.88 -5.56
N TYR A 171 29.52 9.47 -4.82
CA TYR A 171 28.43 8.78 -4.14
C TYR A 171 27.09 9.03 -4.80
N LEU A 172 26.88 10.26 -5.31
CA LEU A 172 25.68 10.65 -6.04
C LEU A 172 26.04 11.01 -7.48
N GLN A 173 25.18 10.60 -8.41
CA GLN A 173 25.23 10.97 -9.82
C GLN A 173 23.91 11.62 -10.21
N ASP A 174 23.96 12.80 -10.83
CA ASP A 174 22.76 13.47 -11.33
C ASP A 174 22.01 12.60 -12.34
N CYS A 175 20.68 12.57 -12.24
CA CYS A 175 19.81 11.82 -13.12
C CYS A 175 18.49 12.55 -13.36
N ALA A 176 17.73 12.09 -14.35
CA ALA A 176 16.34 12.53 -14.52
C ALA A 176 15.48 12.02 -13.36
N LYS A 177 14.31 12.66 -13.17
CA LYS A 177 13.29 12.17 -12.24
C LYS A 177 12.89 10.74 -12.62
N PRO A 178 12.89 9.79 -11.67
CA PRO A 178 12.41 8.44 -11.95
C PRO A 178 10.91 8.47 -12.30
N CYS A 179 10.55 7.81 -13.39
CA CYS A 179 9.18 7.74 -13.89
C CYS A 179 8.86 6.31 -14.36
N TYR A 180 7.60 5.94 -14.25
CA TYR A 180 7.04 4.74 -14.88
C TYR A 180 6.19 5.13 -16.10
N VAL A 181 6.14 4.25 -17.08
CA VAL A 181 5.16 4.30 -18.17
C VAL A 181 4.19 3.15 -17.94
N SER A 182 2.92 3.48 -17.79
CA SER A 182 1.87 2.50 -17.55
C SER A 182 1.70 1.58 -18.75
N THR A 183 1.69 0.26 -18.54
CA THR A 183 1.43 -0.73 -19.61
C THR A 183 -0.04 -1.17 -19.65
N LYS A 184 -0.77 -1.01 -18.54
CA LYS A 184 -2.19 -1.36 -18.37
C LYS A 184 -2.87 -0.34 -17.45
N ALA A 185 -4.19 -0.19 -17.55
CA ALA A 185 -4.89 0.73 -16.67
C ALA A 185 -4.78 0.28 -15.19
N PHE A 186 -4.60 1.22 -14.26
CA PHE A 186 -4.58 0.96 -12.82
C PHE A 186 -5.10 2.16 -12.02
N ALA A 187 -5.49 1.93 -10.77
CA ALA A 187 -5.96 2.97 -9.86
C ALA A 187 -4.82 3.58 -9.05
N LEU A 188 -4.75 4.91 -8.99
CA LEU A 188 -4.05 5.62 -7.92
C LEU A 188 -4.98 5.67 -6.71
N GLN A 189 -4.45 5.34 -5.53
CA GLN A 189 -5.18 5.30 -4.26
C GLN A 189 -4.70 6.41 -3.32
N ASP A 190 -5.58 6.89 -2.44
CA ASP A 190 -5.25 7.96 -1.50
C ASP A 190 -4.38 7.52 -0.32
N GLY A 191 -4.37 6.21 -0.01
CA GLY A 191 -3.64 5.61 1.10
C GLY A 191 -2.54 4.62 0.67
N PHE A 192 -1.52 4.49 1.53
CA PHE A 192 -0.46 3.48 1.37
C PHE A 192 -1.00 2.05 1.32
N PRO A 193 -1.92 1.62 2.22
CA PRO A 193 -2.51 0.28 2.13
C PRO A 193 -3.24 0.07 0.80
N SER A 194 -2.99 -1.04 0.12
CA SER A 194 -3.66 -1.37 -1.13
C SER A 194 -5.12 -1.77 -0.94
N GLU A 195 -5.45 -2.29 0.25
CA GLU A 195 -6.82 -2.65 0.65
C GLU A 195 -7.45 -1.56 1.50
N GLY A 196 -8.70 -1.19 1.21
CA GLY A 196 -9.46 -0.16 1.94
C GLY A 196 -9.20 1.30 1.54
N SER A 197 -8.14 1.58 0.77
CA SER A 197 -7.86 2.94 0.25
C SER A 197 -8.75 3.29 -0.95
N ALA A 198 -9.20 4.54 -1.01
CA ALA A 198 -10.11 5.00 -2.05
C ALA A 198 -9.35 5.33 -3.35
N GLU A 199 -10.01 5.11 -4.49
CA GLU A 199 -9.45 5.50 -5.80
C GLU A 199 -9.50 7.03 -5.96
N VAL A 200 -8.33 7.63 -6.19
CA VAL A 200 -8.16 9.05 -6.54
C VAL A 200 -8.42 9.27 -8.03
N ARG A 201 -7.90 8.35 -8.86
CA ARG A 201 -8.11 8.32 -10.31
C ARG A 201 -7.60 7.03 -10.94
N THR A 202 -8.11 6.71 -12.12
CA THR A 202 -7.52 5.70 -13.01
C THR A 202 -6.42 6.33 -13.88
N VAL A 203 -5.25 5.67 -13.94
CA VAL A 203 -4.16 5.94 -14.89
C VAL A 203 -4.32 5.01 -16.07
N LYS A 204 -4.37 5.53 -17.30
CA LYS A 204 -4.53 4.72 -18.51
C LYS A 204 -3.20 4.11 -18.97
N ALA A 205 -3.27 3.05 -19.77
CA ALA A 205 -2.10 2.53 -20.47
C ALA A 205 -1.45 3.64 -21.33
N GLY A 206 -0.12 3.70 -21.32
CA GLY A 206 0.70 4.72 -21.97
C GLY A 206 0.89 6.01 -21.17
N GLU A 207 0.15 6.23 -20.07
CA GLU A 207 0.39 7.40 -19.23
C GLU A 207 1.69 7.30 -18.44
N VAL A 208 2.35 8.44 -18.25
CA VAL A 208 3.57 8.56 -17.45
C VAL A 208 3.21 8.89 -16.01
N VAL A 209 3.83 8.19 -15.06
CA VAL A 209 3.71 8.43 -13.62
C VAL A 209 5.07 8.74 -13.04
N GLU A 210 5.24 9.96 -12.55
CA GLU A 210 6.45 10.43 -11.86
C GLU A 210 6.50 9.81 -10.46
N VAL A 211 7.65 9.27 -10.07
CA VAL A 211 7.83 8.69 -8.72
C VAL A 211 8.03 9.82 -7.72
N MET A 212 7.19 9.82 -6.69
CA MET A 212 7.25 10.77 -5.57
C MET A 212 7.77 10.10 -4.30
N GLU A 213 7.44 8.83 -4.09
CA GLU A 213 7.90 8.02 -2.95
C GLU A 213 7.83 6.53 -3.30
N GLY A 214 8.68 5.70 -2.69
CA GLY A 214 8.79 4.27 -2.89
C GLY A 214 9.81 3.83 -3.96
N PRO A 215 9.88 2.53 -4.24
CA PRO A 215 9.00 1.48 -3.73
C PRO A 215 9.15 1.24 -2.22
N ARG A 216 8.03 1.01 -1.55
CA ARG A 216 7.94 0.60 -0.15
C ARG A 216 7.14 -0.69 -0.07
N THR A 217 7.66 -1.67 0.65
CA THR A 217 6.98 -2.95 0.81
C THR A 217 5.80 -2.81 1.78
N GLU A 218 4.61 -3.13 1.30
CA GLU A 218 3.40 -3.31 2.09
C GLU A 218 3.29 -4.78 2.50
N VAL A 219 3.37 -5.04 3.81
CA VAL A 219 2.98 -6.33 4.37
C VAL A 219 1.47 -6.32 4.56
N ARG A 220 0.78 -7.07 3.71
CA ARG A 220 -0.68 -7.19 3.78
C ARG A 220 -1.08 -8.19 4.85
N GLY A 221 -2.18 -7.93 5.55
CA GLY A 221 -2.76 -8.89 6.49
C GLY A 221 -3.25 -10.15 5.76
N SER A 222 -3.46 -11.23 6.49
CA SER A 222 -3.88 -12.51 5.93
C SER A 222 -5.39 -12.68 6.04
N ALA A 223 -6.00 -13.37 5.08
CA ALA A 223 -7.40 -13.77 5.19
C ALA A 223 -7.51 -15.07 6.00
N VAL A 224 -8.59 -15.23 6.76
CA VAL A 224 -8.92 -16.52 7.39
C VAL A 224 -10.00 -17.18 6.55
N ARG A 225 -9.72 -18.38 6.06
CA ARG A 225 -10.52 -19.11 5.08
C ARG A 225 -11.01 -20.42 5.70
N ALA A 226 -12.25 -20.81 5.39
CA ALA A 226 -12.83 -22.08 5.82
C ALA A 226 -13.57 -22.73 4.65
N GLN A 227 -13.44 -24.04 4.48
CA GLN A 227 -14.31 -24.78 3.57
C GLN A 227 -15.62 -25.04 4.29
N VAL A 228 -16.73 -24.70 3.65
CA VAL A 228 -18.05 -24.75 4.25
C VAL A 228 -19.06 -25.36 3.29
N LYS A 229 -20.15 -25.87 3.86
CA LYS A 229 -21.36 -26.29 3.15
C LYS A 229 -22.52 -25.39 3.57
N ALA A 230 -23.18 -24.74 2.62
CA ALA A 230 -24.37 -23.94 2.90
C ALA A 230 -25.53 -24.83 3.34
N VAL A 231 -26.20 -24.45 4.44
CA VAL A 231 -27.34 -25.21 4.98
C VAL A 231 -28.59 -25.05 4.10
N SER A 232 -28.72 -23.92 3.41
CA SER A 232 -29.88 -23.54 2.61
C SER A 232 -30.08 -24.42 1.36
N ASP A 233 -28.98 -24.75 0.67
CA ASP A 233 -29.01 -25.42 -0.63
C ASP A 233 -27.95 -26.53 -0.78
N GLY A 234 -27.10 -26.73 0.24
CA GLY A 234 -26.05 -27.75 0.24
C GLY A 234 -24.82 -27.41 -0.60
N ALA A 235 -24.69 -26.19 -1.14
CA ALA A 235 -23.54 -25.77 -1.92
C ALA A 235 -22.25 -25.82 -1.08
N VAL A 236 -21.16 -26.35 -1.65
CA VAL A 236 -19.87 -26.49 -0.98
C VAL A 236 -18.85 -25.57 -1.64
N GLY A 237 -18.06 -24.90 -0.82
CA GLY A 237 -16.96 -24.06 -1.28
C GLY A 237 -16.17 -23.47 -0.11
N TRP A 238 -15.35 -22.48 -0.39
CA TRP A 238 -14.54 -21.77 0.58
C TRP A 238 -15.11 -20.40 0.88
N LEU A 239 -15.23 -20.08 2.16
CA LEU A 239 -15.70 -18.80 2.68
C LEU A 239 -14.54 -18.07 3.35
N THR A 240 -14.47 -16.77 3.14
CA THR A 240 -13.63 -15.88 3.96
C THR A 240 -14.34 -15.61 5.28
N VAL A 241 -13.81 -16.15 6.38
CA VAL A 241 -14.33 -15.97 7.75
C VAL A 241 -13.87 -14.64 8.34
N THR A 242 -12.63 -14.25 8.06
CA THR A 242 -12.04 -12.95 8.42
C THR A 242 -11.32 -12.39 7.21
N SER A 243 -11.58 -11.14 6.82
CA SER A 243 -10.87 -10.49 5.72
C SER A 243 -9.45 -10.07 6.10
N ARG A 244 -8.65 -9.67 5.11
CA ARG A 244 -7.22 -9.33 5.27
C ARG A 244 -7.00 -8.09 6.13
N ASP A 245 -7.98 -7.21 6.22
CA ASP A 245 -8.06 -6.07 7.14
C ASP A 245 -8.45 -6.46 8.58
N GLY A 246 -8.66 -7.75 8.85
CA GLY A 246 -9.03 -8.28 10.16
C GLY A 246 -10.54 -8.20 10.47
N GLN A 247 -11.38 -7.75 9.54
CA GLN A 247 -12.82 -7.67 9.78
C GLN A 247 -13.47 -9.06 9.73
N PRO A 248 -14.26 -9.45 10.74
CA PRO A 248 -15.04 -10.68 10.67
C PRO A 248 -16.11 -10.58 9.57
N ARG A 249 -16.32 -11.70 8.88
CA ARG A 249 -17.34 -11.86 7.83
C ARG A 249 -18.34 -12.96 8.18
N ALA A 250 -17.92 -13.91 9.02
CA ALA A 250 -18.80 -14.90 9.61
C ALA A 250 -18.40 -15.14 11.07
N ARG A 251 -19.40 -15.29 11.95
CA ARG A 251 -19.17 -15.65 13.35
C ARG A 251 -19.42 -17.13 13.56
N GLN A 252 -18.61 -17.72 14.43
CA GLN A 252 -18.81 -19.10 14.85
C GLN A 252 -20.18 -19.22 15.56
N GLY A 253 -21.03 -20.10 15.05
CA GLY A 253 -22.29 -20.48 15.64
C GLY A 253 -22.14 -21.61 16.66
N GLN A 254 -23.27 -22.14 17.13
CA GLN A 254 -23.27 -23.27 18.07
C GLN A 254 -22.81 -24.56 17.38
N SER A 255 -21.99 -25.36 18.08
CA SER A 255 -21.71 -26.74 17.65
C SER A 255 -23.01 -27.54 17.59
N THR A 256 -23.11 -28.40 16.58
CA THR A 256 -24.28 -29.25 16.37
C THR A 256 -23.92 -30.71 16.54
N PHE A 257 -24.81 -31.45 17.18
CA PHE A 257 -24.69 -32.89 17.39
C PHE A 257 -25.90 -33.58 16.80
N THR A 258 -25.71 -34.78 16.25
CA THR A 258 -26.81 -35.63 15.79
C THR A 258 -26.87 -36.91 16.61
N CYS A 259 -28.07 -37.25 17.10
CA CYS A 259 -28.30 -38.49 17.82
C CYS A 259 -28.12 -39.71 16.90
N LYS A 260 -27.25 -40.64 17.26
CA LYS A 260 -26.98 -41.88 16.50
C LYS A 260 -27.93 -43.02 16.87
N SER A 261 -28.54 -42.94 18.03
CA SER A 261 -29.57 -43.85 18.52
C SER A 261 -30.50 -43.07 19.45
N GLY A 262 -31.61 -43.70 19.86
CA GLY A 262 -32.53 -43.07 20.80
C GLY A 262 -31.86 -42.87 22.16
N ILE A 263 -31.89 -41.65 22.70
CA ILE A 263 -31.18 -41.29 23.94
C ILE A 263 -32.04 -40.36 24.82
N ALA A 264 -31.90 -40.48 26.13
CA ALA A 264 -32.60 -39.61 27.07
C ALA A 264 -31.97 -38.20 27.11
N LEU A 265 -32.83 -37.19 27.04
CA LEU A 265 -32.56 -35.82 27.45
C LEU A 265 -32.97 -35.67 28.92
N THR A 266 -32.09 -35.11 29.75
CA THR A 266 -32.29 -35.06 31.20
C THR A 266 -32.15 -33.64 31.75
N ASP A 267 -32.74 -33.35 32.91
CA ASP A 267 -32.77 -31.99 33.46
C ASP A 267 -31.45 -31.52 34.09
N VAL A 268 -30.64 -32.45 34.63
CA VAL A 268 -29.34 -32.14 35.26
C VAL A 268 -28.18 -32.96 34.70
N LEU A 269 -26.94 -32.50 34.94
CA LEU A 269 -25.69 -33.11 34.45
C LEU A 269 -25.47 -34.53 35.01
N PRO A 270 -25.53 -34.78 36.34
CA PRO A 270 -25.23 -36.11 36.86
C PRO A 270 -26.29 -37.14 36.49
N VAL A 271 -25.90 -38.19 35.73
CA VAL A 271 -26.87 -39.17 35.20
C VAL A 271 -27.62 -39.92 36.28
N LYS A 272 -27.00 -40.11 37.46
CA LYS A 272 -27.56 -40.87 38.57
C LYS A 272 -28.62 -40.08 39.35
N GLU A 273 -28.63 -38.76 39.21
CA GLU A 273 -29.52 -37.84 39.93
C GLU A 273 -30.55 -37.19 39.00
N CYS A 274 -30.47 -37.48 37.71
CA CYS A 274 -31.28 -36.83 36.70
C CYS A 274 -32.65 -37.47 36.51
N ARG A 275 -33.60 -36.67 36.05
CA ARG A 275 -34.88 -37.14 35.53
C ARG A 275 -34.87 -37.01 34.01
N VAL A 276 -35.38 -38.03 33.34
CA VAL A 276 -35.60 -37.98 31.88
C VAL A 276 -36.72 -36.99 31.60
N THR A 277 -36.39 -35.88 30.95
CA THR A 277 -37.35 -34.86 30.53
C THR A 277 -37.95 -35.20 29.16
N ARG A 278 -37.16 -35.86 28.31
CA ARG A 278 -37.56 -36.23 26.96
C ARG A 278 -36.71 -37.39 26.42
N LYS A 279 -37.23 -38.15 25.45
CA LYS A 279 -36.45 -39.11 24.66
C LYS A 279 -36.21 -38.54 23.26
N LEU A 280 -34.95 -38.44 22.87
CA LEU A 280 -34.51 -37.98 21.55
C LEU A 280 -34.45 -39.16 20.59
N ASP A 281 -34.83 -38.93 19.34
CA ASP A 281 -34.84 -39.97 18.30
C ASP A 281 -33.49 -40.04 17.57
N ARG A 282 -33.20 -41.19 16.94
CA ARG A 282 -32.07 -41.29 16.00
C ARG A 282 -32.27 -40.27 14.86
N GLY A 283 -31.23 -39.50 14.56
CA GLY A 283 -31.23 -38.45 13.55
C GLY A 283 -31.66 -37.08 14.07
N GLU A 284 -32.07 -36.96 15.35
CA GLU A 284 -32.42 -35.66 15.92
C GLU A 284 -31.18 -34.76 16.10
N VAL A 285 -31.31 -33.49 15.72
CA VAL A 285 -30.22 -32.50 15.75
C VAL A 285 -30.32 -31.64 17.00
N LEU A 286 -29.18 -31.46 17.66
CA LEU A 286 -29.03 -30.73 18.91
C LEU A 286 -28.05 -29.57 18.71
N SER A 287 -28.35 -28.39 19.26
CA SER A 287 -27.39 -27.29 19.34
C SER A 287 -26.84 -27.18 20.76
N VAL A 288 -25.51 -27.22 20.87
CA VAL A 288 -24.81 -27.21 22.16
C VAL A 288 -24.98 -25.87 22.85
N LEU A 289 -25.40 -25.93 24.11
CA LEU A 289 -25.46 -24.80 25.05
C LEU A 289 -24.29 -24.83 26.02
N GLU A 290 -23.86 -26.02 26.44
CA GLU A 290 -22.77 -26.24 27.39
C GLU A 290 -22.07 -27.58 27.15
N GLY A 291 -20.77 -27.64 27.40
CA GLY A 291 -19.95 -28.85 27.29
C GLY A 291 -19.24 -29.00 25.94
N PRO A 292 -18.52 -30.12 25.73
CA PRO A 292 -18.59 -31.37 26.52
C PRO A 292 -18.07 -31.25 27.96
N VAL A 293 -18.78 -31.86 28.91
CA VAL A 293 -18.39 -31.96 30.34
C VAL A 293 -18.46 -33.43 30.76
N ASP A 294 -17.48 -33.89 31.51
CA ASP A 294 -17.51 -35.22 32.13
C ASP A 294 -18.42 -35.21 33.36
N ASP A 295 -19.41 -36.10 33.37
CA ASP A 295 -20.27 -36.33 34.53
C ASP A 295 -19.46 -37.00 35.66
N PRO A 296 -19.18 -36.32 36.79
CA PRO A 296 -18.37 -36.89 37.86
C PRO A 296 -18.99 -38.14 38.50
N ALA A 297 -20.31 -38.33 38.41
CA ALA A 297 -21.01 -39.46 39.00
C ALA A 297 -20.90 -40.74 38.17
N SER A 298 -20.65 -40.62 36.86
CA SER A 298 -20.64 -41.75 35.92
C SER A 298 -19.39 -41.86 35.04
N GLY A 299 -18.58 -40.81 34.96
CA GLY A 299 -17.45 -40.68 34.06
C GLY A 299 -17.83 -40.53 32.58
N MET A 300 -19.12 -40.33 32.26
CA MET A 300 -19.58 -40.19 30.89
C MET A 300 -19.52 -38.73 30.43
N SER A 301 -19.05 -38.50 29.20
CA SER A 301 -19.05 -37.17 28.61
C SER A 301 -20.47 -36.79 28.14
N ARG A 302 -20.92 -35.61 28.54
CA ARG A 302 -22.27 -35.09 28.30
C ARG A 302 -22.22 -33.66 27.77
N ILE A 303 -23.25 -33.27 27.04
CA ILE A 303 -23.48 -31.87 26.64
C ILE A 303 -24.85 -31.43 27.13
N LYS A 304 -24.97 -30.15 27.50
CA LYS A 304 -26.27 -29.49 27.58
C LYS A 304 -26.60 -28.97 26.20
N ALA A 305 -27.75 -29.33 25.67
CA ALA A 305 -28.13 -28.97 24.32
C ALA A 305 -29.61 -28.64 24.21
N LYS A 306 -29.93 -27.92 23.15
CA LYS A 306 -31.29 -27.62 22.71
C LYS A 306 -31.65 -28.47 21.52
N ALA A 307 -32.71 -29.26 21.62
CA ALA A 307 -33.23 -30.02 20.51
C ALA A 307 -33.85 -29.09 19.46
N LYS A 308 -33.44 -29.21 18.19
CA LYS A 308 -33.96 -28.38 17.10
C LYS A 308 -35.43 -28.68 16.76
N LYS A 309 -35.90 -29.91 17.05
CA LYS A 309 -37.24 -30.39 16.71
C LYS A 309 -38.36 -29.66 17.46
N ASP A 310 -38.16 -29.34 18.73
CA ASP A 310 -39.19 -28.75 19.60
C ASP A 310 -38.66 -27.72 20.61
N GLY A 311 -37.35 -27.42 20.56
CA GLY A 311 -36.71 -26.47 21.46
C GLY A 311 -36.44 -27.00 22.87
N ALA A 312 -36.67 -28.29 23.16
CA ALA A 312 -36.42 -28.85 24.48
C ALA A 312 -34.93 -28.77 24.86
N GLU A 313 -34.64 -28.29 26.06
CA GLU A 313 -33.28 -28.13 26.57
C GLU A 313 -32.99 -29.15 27.67
N GLY A 314 -31.77 -29.68 27.69
CA GLY A 314 -31.34 -30.61 28.72
C GLY A 314 -29.99 -31.23 28.41
N TRP A 315 -29.58 -32.17 29.26
CA TRP A 315 -28.33 -32.89 29.16
C TRP A 315 -28.50 -34.19 28.38
N VAL A 316 -27.62 -34.42 27.42
CA VAL A 316 -27.54 -35.68 26.65
C VAL A 316 -26.15 -36.28 26.80
N THR A 317 -26.09 -37.61 26.91
CA THR A 317 -24.83 -38.36 26.94
C THR A 317 -24.27 -38.52 25.54
N LEU A 318 -23.00 -38.20 25.34
CA LEU A 318 -22.32 -38.38 24.04
C LEU A 318 -21.92 -39.85 23.83
N LYS A 319 -21.24 -40.43 24.82
CA LYS A 319 -20.74 -41.80 24.78
C LYS A 319 -20.96 -42.49 26.14
N GLY A 320 -21.55 -43.68 26.11
CA GLY A 320 -21.79 -44.50 27.31
C GLY A 320 -20.55 -45.21 27.82
N ASN A 321 -20.61 -45.72 29.05
CA ASN A 321 -19.55 -46.49 29.71
C ASN A 321 -19.11 -47.76 28.96
N ALA A 322 -20.03 -48.42 28.24
CA ALA A 322 -19.74 -49.57 27.38
C ALA A 322 -19.21 -49.17 25.98
N GLY A 323 -18.89 -47.89 25.76
CA GLY A 323 -18.32 -47.38 24.51
C GLY A 323 -19.33 -47.03 23.41
N SER A 324 -20.64 -47.26 23.62
CA SER A 324 -21.69 -46.89 22.65
C SER A 324 -21.78 -45.36 22.48
N VAL A 325 -21.78 -44.88 21.24
CA VAL A 325 -21.92 -43.45 20.90
C VAL A 325 -23.40 -43.14 20.65
N TYR A 326 -23.96 -42.20 21.40
CA TYR A 326 -25.37 -41.81 21.35
C TYR A 326 -25.59 -40.50 20.60
N ALA A 327 -24.63 -39.58 20.67
CA ALA A 327 -24.64 -38.34 19.90
C ALA A 327 -23.22 -38.07 19.40
N GLU A 328 -23.09 -37.68 18.13
CA GLU A 328 -21.82 -37.35 17.49
C GLU A 328 -21.83 -35.89 17.05
N GLU A 329 -20.70 -35.20 17.18
CA GLU A 329 -20.54 -33.84 16.65
C GLU A 329 -20.65 -33.92 15.13
N THR A 330 -21.68 -33.30 14.56
CA THR A 330 -21.97 -33.38 13.12
C THR A 330 -21.56 -32.14 12.35
N GLY A 331 -21.16 -31.08 13.03
CA GLY A 331 -20.60 -29.89 12.39
C GLY A 331 -20.55 -28.69 13.31
N ARG A 332 -19.63 -27.77 12.98
CA ARG A 332 -19.58 -26.43 13.56
C ARG A 332 -20.22 -25.48 12.59
N THR A 333 -21.25 -24.76 13.02
CA THR A 333 -21.91 -23.80 12.13
C THR A 333 -21.23 -22.44 12.20
N TYR A 334 -21.29 -21.68 11.11
CA TYR A 334 -20.98 -20.26 11.05
C TYR A 334 -22.20 -19.51 10.53
N VAL A 335 -22.40 -18.29 11.02
CA VAL A 335 -23.44 -17.39 10.55
C VAL A 335 -22.76 -16.20 9.88
N LEU A 336 -23.13 -15.92 8.63
CA LEU A 336 -22.57 -14.80 7.89
C LEU A 336 -23.06 -13.47 8.48
N GLU A 337 -22.16 -12.50 8.63
CA GLU A 337 -22.50 -11.16 9.10
C GLU A 337 -23.02 -10.27 7.96
N ALA A 338 -22.52 -10.50 6.75
CA ALA A 338 -22.92 -9.80 5.54
C ALA A 338 -22.86 -10.77 4.35
N ALA A 339 -23.41 -10.34 3.21
CA ALA A 339 -23.30 -11.13 2.00
C ALA A 339 -21.83 -11.35 1.62
N ALA A 340 -21.47 -12.57 1.26
CA ALA A 340 -20.10 -12.94 0.93
C ALA A 340 -20.07 -14.01 -0.18
N PRO A 341 -19.07 -13.97 -1.08
CA PRO A 341 -18.89 -15.01 -2.07
C PRO A 341 -18.49 -16.34 -1.42
N LEU A 342 -19.05 -17.44 -1.91
CA LEU A 342 -18.57 -18.81 -1.70
C LEU A 342 -17.68 -19.18 -2.88
N GLN A 343 -16.38 -19.31 -2.67
CA GLN A 343 -15.41 -19.61 -3.73
C GLN A 343 -15.20 -21.11 -3.96
N ALA A 344 -14.74 -21.49 -5.15
CA ALA A 344 -14.48 -22.88 -5.49
C ALA A 344 -13.23 -23.43 -4.76
N ASP A 345 -12.18 -22.63 -4.62
CA ASP A 345 -10.87 -23.06 -4.12
C ASP A 345 -10.41 -22.26 -2.90
N PHE A 346 -9.33 -22.71 -2.24
CA PHE A 346 -8.77 -22.03 -1.07
C PHE A 346 -8.37 -20.58 -1.32
N ALA A 347 -7.98 -20.20 -2.55
CA ALA A 347 -7.64 -18.82 -2.88
C ALA A 347 -8.90 -17.93 -2.86
N SER A 348 -8.85 -16.79 -2.17
CA SER A 348 -9.97 -15.83 -2.13
C SER A 348 -10.27 -15.18 -3.48
N SER A 349 -9.32 -15.23 -4.41
CA SER A 349 -9.47 -14.79 -5.82
C SER A 349 -9.98 -15.88 -6.77
N SER A 350 -10.25 -17.10 -6.29
CA SER A 350 -10.78 -18.18 -7.13
C SER A 350 -12.23 -17.92 -7.55
N ALA A 351 -12.70 -18.70 -8.53
CA ALA A 351 -14.03 -18.54 -9.11
C ALA A 351 -15.13 -18.65 -8.03
N GLU A 352 -16.14 -17.79 -8.13
CA GLU A 352 -17.30 -17.84 -7.25
C GLU A 352 -18.23 -18.99 -7.65
N VAL A 353 -18.56 -19.85 -6.69
CA VAL A 353 -19.61 -20.88 -6.82
C VAL A 353 -20.97 -20.21 -6.78
N ARG A 354 -21.19 -19.37 -5.74
CA ARG A 354 -22.34 -18.46 -5.61
C ARG A 354 -22.12 -17.45 -4.49
N ALA A 355 -22.99 -16.44 -4.42
CA ALA A 355 -23.07 -15.54 -3.28
C ALA A 355 -23.90 -16.16 -2.14
N LEU A 356 -23.43 -16.01 -0.90
CA LEU A 356 -24.16 -16.29 0.33
C LEU A 356 -24.75 -14.99 0.88
N ALA A 357 -25.95 -15.04 1.45
CA ALA A 357 -26.61 -13.88 2.04
C ALA A 357 -26.14 -13.61 3.47
N GLY A 358 -26.27 -12.35 3.92
CA GLY A 358 -26.08 -12.02 5.34
C GLY A 358 -27.10 -12.77 6.21
N GLY A 359 -26.65 -13.34 7.33
CA GLY A 359 -27.44 -14.19 8.22
C GLY A 359 -27.55 -15.65 7.76
N GLU A 360 -27.03 -16.02 6.58
CA GLU A 360 -27.04 -17.39 6.11
C GLU A 360 -26.14 -18.29 6.99
N VAL A 361 -26.57 -19.53 7.21
CA VAL A 361 -25.87 -20.51 8.05
C VAL A 361 -25.11 -21.49 7.17
N VAL A 362 -23.85 -21.74 7.51
CA VAL A 362 -22.98 -22.70 6.84
C VAL A 362 -22.36 -23.68 7.83
N GLU A 363 -22.13 -24.92 7.40
CA GLU A 363 -21.45 -25.97 8.16
C GLU A 363 -19.97 -25.98 7.79
N LEU A 364 -19.09 -25.93 8.79
CA LEU A 364 -17.64 -26.04 8.62
C LEU A 364 -17.25 -27.46 8.21
N LEU A 365 -16.53 -27.58 7.10
CA LEU A 365 -15.95 -28.84 6.60
C LEU A 365 -14.43 -28.91 6.83
N ASP A 366 -13.70 -27.81 6.59
CA ASP A 366 -12.25 -27.71 6.78
C ASP A 366 -11.84 -26.28 7.19
N GLY A 367 -10.74 -26.15 7.94
CA GLY A 367 -10.27 -24.89 8.53
C GLY A 367 -11.00 -24.51 9.84
N PRO A 368 -11.04 -23.22 10.23
CA PRO A 368 -10.47 -22.07 9.54
C PRO A 368 -8.94 -22.07 9.53
N ARG A 369 -8.33 -21.62 8.42
CA ARG A 369 -6.87 -21.51 8.28
C ARG A 369 -6.48 -20.25 7.50
N GLU A 370 -5.23 -19.84 7.69
CA GLU A 370 -4.70 -18.59 7.15
C GLU A 370 -4.35 -18.71 5.67
N GLU A 371 -4.87 -17.79 4.85
CA GLU A 371 -4.39 -17.49 3.51
C GLU A 371 -3.46 -16.28 3.62
N ALA A 372 -2.16 -16.58 3.68
CA ALA A 372 -1.13 -15.56 3.76
C ALA A 372 -1.13 -14.68 2.51
N SER A 373 -0.99 -13.37 2.72
CA SER A 373 -0.80 -12.42 1.63
C SER A 373 0.69 -12.29 1.29
N GLU A 374 1.03 -12.37 0.02
CA GLU A 374 2.37 -11.96 -0.42
C GLU A 374 2.53 -10.44 -0.21
N PRO A 375 3.70 -9.98 0.27
CA PRO A 375 4.02 -8.56 0.31
C PRO A 375 3.98 -7.97 -1.09
N VAL A 376 3.63 -6.69 -1.20
CA VAL A 376 3.62 -5.97 -2.47
C VAL A 376 4.41 -4.69 -2.36
N ASP A 377 5.03 -4.25 -3.44
CA ASP A 377 5.72 -2.97 -3.47
C ASP A 377 4.78 -1.86 -3.92
N ARG A 378 4.67 -0.84 -3.08
CA ARG A 378 3.82 0.33 -3.28
C ARG A 378 4.67 1.53 -3.61
N VAL A 379 4.24 2.30 -4.60
CA VAL A 379 4.88 3.55 -5.03
C VAL A 379 3.84 4.65 -4.95
N ARG A 380 4.23 5.79 -4.38
CA ARG A 380 3.46 7.03 -4.53
C ARG A 380 3.88 7.70 -5.81
N GLY A 381 2.95 7.79 -6.75
CA GLY A 381 3.18 8.37 -8.07
C GLY A 381 2.32 9.59 -8.32
N ARG A 382 2.83 10.51 -9.14
CA ARG A 382 2.07 11.61 -9.72
C ARG A 382 1.88 11.38 -11.19
N ALA A 383 0.63 11.35 -11.64
CA ALA A 383 0.37 11.22 -13.06
C ALA A 383 0.71 12.49 -13.82
N ALA A 384 1.52 12.37 -14.87
CA ALA A 384 2.02 13.52 -15.61
C ALA A 384 0.92 14.29 -16.37
N ALA A 385 -0.18 13.62 -16.72
CA ALA A 385 -1.28 14.19 -17.50
C ALA A 385 -2.05 15.28 -16.72
N ASP A 386 -2.49 15.00 -15.50
CA ASP A 386 -3.33 15.90 -14.70
C ASP A 386 -2.69 16.36 -13.39
N GLY A 387 -1.56 15.78 -12.99
CA GLY A 387 -0.83 16.13 -11.77
C GLY A 387 -1.43 15.53 -10.49
N ARG A 388 -2.48 14.70 -10.59
CA ARG A 388 -3.01 13.98 -9.42
C ARG A 388 -2.00 12.93 -8.95
N ASP A 389 -1.83 12.81 -7.64
CA ASP A 389 -0.95 11.83 -7.03
C ASP A 389 -1.69 10.87 -6.09
N GLY A 390 -1.09 9.70 -5.89
CA GLY A 390 -1.61 8.63 -5.06
C GLY A 390 -0.67 7.42 -5.09
N TRP A 391 -1.02 6.40 -4.32
CA TRP A 391 -0.29 5.15 -4.23
C TRP A 391 -0.79 4.14 -5.27
N PHE A 392 0.12 3.35 -5.81
CA PHE A 392 -0.18 2.22 -6.67
C PHE A 392 0.75 1.06 -6.38
N THR A 393 0.32 -0.15 -6.75
CA THR A 393 1.10 -1.37 -6.59
C THR A 393 1.91 -1.64 -7.85
N LEU A 394 3.21 -1.93 -7.69
CA LEU A 394 4.03 -2.45 -8.76
C LEU A 394 3.71 -3.94 -8.94
N ASP A 395 3.42 -4.35 -10.18
CA ASP A 395 3.39 -5.77 -10.49
C ASP A 395 4.82 -6.34 -10.41
N ALA A 396 4.94 -7.59 -9.96
CA ALA A 396 6.19 -8.32 -10.14
C ALA A 396 6.50 -8.42 -11.65
N ALA A 397 7.69 -7.97 -12.05
CA ALA A 397 8.14 -7.92 -13.43
C ALA A 397 8.37 -9.32 -14.04
#